data_AF-A0A7C8BVZ4-F1
#
_entry.id   AF-A0A7C8BVZ4-F1
#
_cell.length_a   1.000
_cell.length_b   1.000
_cell.length_c   1.000
_cell.angle_alpha   90.00
_cell.angle_beta   90.00
_cell.angle_gamma   90.00
#
_symmetry.space_group_name_H-M   'P 1'
#
loop_
_entity.id
_entity.type
_entity.pdbx_description
1 polymer ?
#
loop_
_entity_poly.entity_id
_entity_poly.type
_entity_poly.pdbx_seq_one_letter_code
_entity_poly.pdbx_strand_id
1 'polypeptide(L)'
;MLLGYCVKKFPLRDRVKPILLATLFLLCFLATVSLQIFAYSKGIFAPVWYTNGLLLAAGFFLFLLFSCGAALRNSRVISTLSYYSFALYLVHFPILMLLAPHIASLGIESHVAQVALLLSADLAISLALCIAIARIPNIGSRILYLK
;
A
#
# COMPACT_ATOMS: atom_id res chain seq x y z
N MET A 1 0.28 -11.97 3.77
CA MET A 1 -0.41 -12.95 4.62
C MET A 1 0.45 -13.50 5.77
N LEU A 2 1.69 -13.95 5.55
CA LEU A 2 2.57 -14.50 6.60
C LEU A 2 2.85 -13.53 7.76
N LEU A 3 3.23 -12.28 7.48
CA LEU A 3 3.52 -11.28 8.53
C LEU A 3 2.28 -10.94 9.37
N GLY A 4 1.11 -10.78 8.74
CA GLY A 4 -0.15 -10.56 9.46
C GLY A 4 -0.53 -11.75 10.35
N TYR A 5 -0.25 -12.98 9.92
CA TYR A 5 -0.42 -14.18 10.74
C TYR A 5 0.53 -14.19 11.94
N CYS A 6 1.80 -13.81 11.75
CA CYS A 6 2.77 -13.69 12.84
C CYS A 6 2.33 -12.65 13.88
N VAL A 7 1.78 -11.50 13.47
CA VAL A 7 1.25 -10.49 14.40
C VAL A 7 0.01 -11.00 15.16
N LYS A 8 -0.84 -11.80 14.51
CA LYS A 8 -2.00 -12.42 15.20
C LYS A 8 -1.55 -13.46 16.24
N LYS A 9 -0.50 -14.23 15.94
CA LYS A 9 -0.03 -15.33 16.79
C LYS A 9 0.92 -14.89 17.90
N PHE A 10 1.69 -13.82 17.67
CA PHE A 10 2.60 -13.23 18.65
C PHE A 10 2.11 -11.82 19.00
N PRO A 11 1.63 -11.57 20.23
CA PRO A 11 1.09 -10.28 20.65
C PRO A 11 2.21 -9.25 20.89
N LEU A 12 2.96 -8.94 19.82
CA LEU A 12 3.98 -7.89 19.81
C LEU A 12 3.36 -6.52 20.12
N ARG A 13 2.06 -6.36 19.85
CA ARG A 13 1.25 -5.19 20.18
C ARG A 13 1.33 -4.81 21.65
N ASP A 14 1.24 -5.78 22.56
CA ASP A 14 1.12 -5.50 24.00
C ASP A 14 2.48 -5.20 24.65
N ARG A 15 3.58 -5.47 23.92
CA ARG A 15 4.95 -5.33 24.44
C ARG A 15 5.72 -4.15 23.85
N VAL A 16 5.26 -3.56 22.75
CA VAL A 16 6.00 -2.53 22.03
C VAL A 16 5.26 -1.19 22.04
N LYS A 17 5.97 -0.13 22.47
CA LYS A 17 5.41 1.23 22.49
C LYS A 17 5.16 1.73 21.06
N PRO A 18 3.99 2.35 20.76
CA PRO A 18 3.69 2.90 19.44
C PRO A 18 4.74 3.87 18.91
N ILE A 19 5.34 4.68 19.80
CA ILE A 19 6.40 5.62 19.45
C ILE A 19 7.59 4.87 18.82
N LEU A 20 8.04 3.77 19.42
CA LEU A 20 9.16 2.99 18.90
C LEU A 20 8.85 2.39 17.51
N LEU A 21 7.63 1.91 17.31
CA LEU A 21 7.18 1.40 16.00
C LEU A 21 7.20 2.50 14.94
N ALA A 22 6.73 3.71 15.28
CA ALA A 22 6.77 4.85 14.37
C ALA A 22 8.21 5.25 14.01
N THR A 23 9.12 5.24 14.99
CA THR A 23 10.55 5.54 14.73
C THR A 23 11.18 4.49 13.82
N LEU A 24 10.93 3.19 14.07
CA LEU A 24 11.47 2.11 13.26
C LEU A 24 10.91 2.13 11.83
N PHE A 25 9.60 2.38 11.67
CA PHE A 25 8.99 2.64 10.37
C PHE A 25 9.72 3.77 9.63
N LEU A 26 9.87 4.93 10.28
CA LEU A 26 10.46 6.11 9.66
C LEU A 26 11.92 5.87 9.27
N LEU A 27 12.71 5.23 10.14
CA LEU A 27 14.10 4.88 9.86
C LEU A 27 14.23 3.94 8.66
N CYS A 28 13.46 2.85 8.62
CA CYS A 28 13.49 1.91 7.49
C CYS A 28 13.02 2.56 6.18
N PHE A 29 11.99 3.40 6.25
CA PHE A 29 11.46 4.12 5.08
C PHE A 29 12.48 5.11 4.54
N LEU A 30 13.05 5.98 5.40
CA LEU A 30 14.07 6.94 5.01
C LEU A 30 15.32 6.26 4.47
N ALA A 31 15.76 5.15 5.08
CA ALA A 31 16.87 4.36 4.56
C ALA A 31 16.59 3.82 3.15
N THR A 32 15.37 3.36 2.88
CA THR A 32 14.95 2.91 1.54
C THR A 32 14.99 4.05 0.53
N VAL A 33 14.47 5.23 0.89
CA VAL A 33 14.50 6.43 0.04
C VAL A 33 15.94 6.86 -0.23
N SER A 34 16.80 6.90 0.78
CA SER A 34 18.22 7.23 0.62
C SER A 34 18.95 6.26 -0.29
N LEU A 35 18.66 4.95 -0.21
CA LEU A 35 19.22 3.96 -1.12
C LEU A 35 18.75 4.16 -2.56
N GLN A 36 17.49 4.53 -2.78
CA GLN A 36 16.97 4.87 -4.10
C GLN A 36 17.72 6.08 -4.68
N ILE A 37 17.84 7.17 -3.90
CA ILE A 37 18.55 8.39 -4.32
C ILE A 37 20.02 8.07 -4.63
N PHE A 38 20.67 7.27 -3.78
CA PHE A 38 22.06 6.85 -3.98
C PHE A 38 22.22 6.02 -5.26
N ALA A 39 21.37 5.03 -5.51
CA ALA A 39 21.43 4.21 -6.72
C ALA A 39 21.27 5.07 -7.98
N TYR A 40 20.32 6.01 -7.97
CA TYR A 40 20.08 6.93 -9.09
C TYR A 40 21.26 7.88 -9.31
N SER A 41 21.90 8.36 -8.23
CA SER A 41 23.12 9.18 -8.33
C SER A 41 24.30 8.46 -9.00
N LYS A 42 24.27 7.12 -9.01
CA LYS A 42 25.27 6.26 -9.66
C LYS A 42 24.82 5.75 -11.04
N GLY A 43 23.68 6.22 -11.55
CA GLY A 43 23.11 5.76 -12.82
C GLY A 43 22.55 4.33 -12.76
N ILE A 44 22.35 3.78 -11.56
CA ILE A 44 21.81 2.44 -11.36
C ILE A 44 20.30 2.52 -11.19
N PHE A 45 19.56 2.07 -12.21
CA PHE A 45 18.10 1.99 -12.18
C PHE A 45 17.64 0.69 -11.49
N ALA A 46 17.98 0.54 -10.22
CA ALA A 46 17.56 -0.62 -9.44
C ALA A 46 16.10 -0.47 -8.96
N PRO A 47 15.28 -1.54 -8.97
CA PRO A 47 13.93 -1.52 -8.42
C PRO A 47 13.96 -1.65 -6.89
N VAL A 48 14.60 -0.69 -6.20
CA VAL A 48 14.82 -0.73 -4.73
C VAL A 48 13.52 -0.92 -3.96
N TRP A 49 12.41 -0.38 -4.48
CA TRP A 49 11.08 -0.51 -3.88
C TRP A 49 10.55 -1.95 -3.86
N TYR A 50 11.03 -2.84 -4.74
CA TYR A 50 10.51 -4.22 -4.83
C TYR A 50 11.50 -5.26 -4.29
N THR A 51 12.80 -4.95 -4.31
CA THR A 51 13.86 -5.90 -3.94
C THR A 51 14.48 -5.63 -2.58
N ASN A 52 14.15 -4.52 -1.92
CA ASN A 52 14.76 -4.14 -0.66
C ASN A 52 13.94 -4.58 0.56
N GLY A 53 14.55 -5.40 1.43
CA GLY A 53 13.96 -5.81 2.70
C GLY A 53 13.66 -4.67 3.67
N LEU A 54 14.29 -3.50 3.51
CA LEU A 54 13.98 -2.30 4.32
C LEU A 54 12.57 -1.78 4.08
N LEU A 55 12.06 -1.84 2.84
CA LEU A 55 10.67 -1.45 2.58
C LEU A 55 9.69 -2.44 3.20
N LEU A 56 10.01 -3.73 3.14
CA LEU A 56 9.24 -4.77 3.82
C LEU A 56 9.20 -4.53 5.34
N ALA A 57 10.34 -4.19 5.94
CA ALA A 57 10.44 -3.84 7.37
C ALA A 57 9.64 -2.58 7.70
N ALA A 58 9.72 -1.52 6.87
CA ALA A 58 8.92 -0.31 7.03
C ALA A 58 7.41 -0.64 7.01
N GLY A 59 6.97 -1.41 6.02
CA GLY A 59 5.57 -1.86 5.93
C GLY A 59 5.14 -2.69 7.12
N PHE A 60 6.01 -3.55 7.66
CA PHE A 60 5.74 -4.33 8.86
C PHE A 60 5.55 -3.47 10.11
N PHE A 61 6.44 -2.51 10.37
CA PHE A 61 6.32 -1.61 11.52
C PHE A 61 5.11 -0.70 11.41
N LEU A 62 4.80 -0.23 10.20
CA LEU A 62 3.58 0.55 9.94
C LEU A 62 2.32 -0.29 10.20
N PHE A 63 2.30 -1.54 9.75
CA PHE A 63 1.20 -2.47 10.02
C PHE A 63 1.02 -2.72 11.52
N LEU A 64 2.11 -2.94 12.26
CA LEU A 64 2.07 -3.08 13.72
C LEU A 64 1.50 -1.82 14.38
N LEU A 65 1.97 -0.64 13.96
CA LEU A 65 1.51 0.65 14.46
C LEU A 65 -0.01 0.81 14.29
N PHE A 66 -0.55 0.49 13.10
CA PHE A 66 -1.98 0.53 12.86
C PHE A 66 -2.76 -0.53 13.63
N SER A 67 -2.18 -1.71 13.85
CA SER A 67 -2.83 -2.75 14.66
C SER A 67 -2.98 -2.36 16.14
N CYS A 68 -2.16 -1.43 16.63
CA CYS A 68 -2.28 -0.87 17.98
C CYS A 68 -3.51 0.04 18.16
N GLY A 69 -3.99 0.70 17.10
CA GLY A 69 -5.06 1.70 17.18
C GLY A 69 -6.46 1.10 17.24
N ALA A 70 -7.08 1.10 18.42
CA ALA A 70 -8.45 0.59 18.60
C ALA A 70 -9.50 1.38 17.80
N ALA A 71 -9.32 2.70 17.63
CA ALA A 71 -10.23 3.56 16.87
C ALA A 71 -10.24 3.23 15.36
N LEU A 72 -9.11 2.82 14.80
CA LEU A 72 -8.98 2.46 13.38
C LEU A 72 -9.80 1.21 13.04
N ARG A 73 -9.96 0.29 14.00
CA ARG A 73 -10.70 -0.96 13.84
C ARG A 73 -12.21 -0.75 13.64
N ASN A 74 -12.77 0.33 14.18
CA ASN A 74 -14.19 0.66 14.05
C ASN A 74 -14.50 1.53 12.82
N SER A 75 -13.48 1.97 12.08
CA SER A 75 -13.69 2.77 10.87
C SER A 75 -14.22 1.91 9.72
N ARG A 76 -15.42 2.25 9.24
CA ARG A 76 -16.04 1.60 8.06
C ARG A 76 -15.17 1.73 6.82
N VAL A 77 -14.46 2.85 6.67
CA VAL A 77 -13.55 3.10 5.53
C VAL A 77 -12.38 2.12 5.57
N ILE A 78 -11.74 1.99 6.74
CA ILE A 78 -10.58 1.10 6.92
C ILE A 78 -10.99 -0.36 6.76
N SER A 79 -12.14 -0.74 7.30
CA SER A 79 -12.70 -2.09 7.12
C SER A 79 -12.96 -2.39 5.63
N THR A 80 -13.54 -1.45 4.89
CA THR A 80 -13.80 -1.59 3.45
C THR A 80 -12.50 -1.72 2.66
N LEU A 81 -11.52 -0.84 2.90
CA LEU A 81 -10.21 -0.91 2.24
C LEU A 81 -9.46 -2.21 2.58
N SER A 82 -9.55 -2.67 3.82
CA SER A 82 -8.96 -3.93 4.26
C SER A 82 -9.59 -5.12 3.54
N TYR A 83 -10.92 -5.11 3.38
CA TYR A 83 -11.68 -6.13 2.66
C TYR A 83 -11.22 -6.25 1.20
N TYR A 84 -11.08 -5.11 0.51
CA TYR A 84 -10.66 -5.08 -0.89
C TYR A 84 -9.14 -5.05 -1.10
N SER A 85 -8.32 -5.06 -0.05
CA SER A 85 -6.86 -4.83 -0.15
C SER A 85 -6.14 -5.77 -1.12
N PHE A 86 -6.50 -7.06 -1.13
CA PHE A 86 -5.92 -8.02 -2.07
C PHE A 86 -6.43 -7.82 -3.50
N ALA A 87 -7.72 -7.54 -3.66
CA ALA A 87 -8.31 -7.25 -4.96
C ALA A 87 -7.70 -5.98 -5.58
N LEU A 88 -7.56 -4.91 -4.77
CA LEU A 88 -6.87 -3.69 -5.15
C LEU A 88 -5.42 -3.97 -5.59
N TYR A 89 -4.69 -4.81 -4.85
CA TYR A 89 -3.33 -5.20 -5.23
C TYR A 89 -3.27 -5.84 -6.63
N LEU A 90 -4.25 -6.67 -7.01
CA LEU A 90 -4.27 -7.30 -8.33
C LEU A 90 -4.64 -6.32 -9.45
N VAL A 91 -5.53 -5.37 -9.19
CA VAL A 91 -6.16 -4.54 -10.21
C VAL A 91 -5.46 -3.19 -10.38
N HIS A 92 -4.82 -2.66 -9.33
CA HIS A 92 -4.22 -1.31 -9.36
C HIS A 92 -3.15 -1.18 -10.45
N PHE A 93 -2.31 -2.19 -10.66
CA PHE A 93 -1.20 -2.06 -11.62
C PHE A 93 -1.68 -1.92 -13.08
N PRO A 94 -2.61 -2.76 -13.58
CA PRO A 94 -3.25 -2.52 -14.88
C PRO A 94 -3.93 -1.15 -15.00
N ILE A 95 -4.64 -0.69 -13.97
CA ILE A 95 -5.32 0.60 -13.98
C ILE A 95 -4.30 1.74 -14.04
N LEU A 96 -3.26 1.70 -13.21
CA LEU A 96 -2.17 2.66 -13.22
C LEU A 96 -1.53 2.78 -14.61
N MET A 97 -1.27 1.65 -15.28
CA MET A 97 -0.70 1.64 -16.64
C MET A 97 -1.61 2.32 -17.66
N LEU A 98 -2.93 2.20 -17.52
CA LEU A 98 -3.89 2.85 -18.40
C LEU A 98 -4.04 4.35 -18.08
N LEU A 99 -4.04 4.73 -16.80
CA LEU A 99 -4.26 6.11 -16.35
C LEU A 99 -3.03 7.01 -16.51
N ALA A 100 -1.83 6.49 -16.26
CA ALA A 100 -0.59 7.26 -16.28
C ALA A 100 -0.40 8.11 -17.55
N PRO A 101 -0.56 7.58 -18.79
CA PRO A 101 -0.39 8.39 -20.00
C PRO A 101 -1.45 9.50 -20.13
N HIS A 102 -2.68 9.24 -19.68
CA HIS A 102 -3.76 10.23 -19.73
C HIS A 102 -3.54 11.38 -18.75
N ILE A 103 -2.99 11.11 -17.57
CA ILE A 103 -2.71 12.16 -16.59
C ILE A 103 -1.47 12.96 -16.98
N ALA A 104 -0.45 12.30 -17.55
CA ALA A 104 0.73 12.97 -18.06
C ALA A 104 0.39 13.95 -19.21
N SER A 105 -0.62 13.64 -20.03
CA SER A 105 -1.04 14.52 -21.13
C SER A 105 -1.91 15.71 -20.71
N LEU A 106 -2.33 15.81 -19.45
CA LEU A 106 -3.13 16.94 -18.94
C LEU A 106 -2.33 18.24 -18.80
N GLY A 107 -1.01 18.21 -18.99
CA GLY A 107 -0.18 19.42 -18.94
C GLY A 107 -0.07 20.06 -17.55
N ILE A 108 -0.33 19.29 -16.48
CA ILE A 108 -0.22 19.78 -15.11
C ILE A 108 1.26 20.08 -14.81
N GLU A 109 1.61 21.33 -14.52
CA GLU A 109 3.00 21.75 -14.33
C GLU A 109 3.66 21.13 -13.08
N SER A 110 2.88 20.89 -12.03
CA SER A 110 3.39 20.32 -10.79
C SER A 110 3.40 18.80 -10.82
N HIS A 111 4.60 18.22 -10.78
CA HIS A 111 4.78 16.77 -10.67
C HIS A 111 4.13 16.18 -9.39
N VAL A 112 4.09 16.95 -8.30
CA VAL A 112 3.41 16.53 -7.06
C VAL A 112 1.90 16.42 -7.29
N ALA A 113 1.32 17.42 -7.98
CA ALA A 113 -0.10 17.40 -8.31
C ALA A 113 -0.45 16.27 -9.27
N GLN A 114 0.41 15.99 -10.26
CA GLN A 114 0.24 14.83 -11.15
C GLN A 114 0.23 13.51 -10.39
N VAL A 115 1.18 13.30 -9.47
CA VAL A 115 1.25 12.08 -8.67
C VAL A 115 0.05 11.97 -7.73
N ALA A 116 -0.38 13.06 -7.09
CA ALA A 116 -1.56 13.07 -6.23
C ALA A 116 -2.84 12.75 -7.01
N LEU A 117 -2.98 13.31 -8.22
CA LEU A 117 -4.11 13.03 -9.11
C LEU A 117 -4.10 11.57 -9.58
N LEU A 118 -2.94 11.06 -10.02
CA LEU A 118 -2.79 9.68 -10.44
C LEU A 118 -3.12 8.70 -9.32
N LEU A 119 -2.61 8.94 -8.11
CA LEU A 119 -2.85 8.10 -6.95
C LEU A 119 -4.33 8.10 -6.53
N SER A 120 -4.98 9.28 -6.52
CA SER A 120 -6.40 9.39 -6.16
C SER A 120 -7.31 8.77 -7.21
N ALA A 121 -7.04 8.99 -8.49
CA ALA A 121 -7.80 8.41 -9.61
C ALA A 121 -7.64 6.88 -9.68
N ASP A 122 -6.40 6.38 -9.58
CA ASP A 122 -6.11 4.95 -9.55
C ASP A 122 -6.83 4.26 -8.40
N LEU A 123 -6.74 4.80 -7.18
CA LEU A 123 -7.42 4.25 -6.02
C LEU A 123 -8.94 4.25 -6.20
N ALA A 124 -9.51 5.36 -6.68
CA ALA A 124 -10.96 5.48 -6.86
C ALA A 124 -11.48 4.47 -7.90
N ILE A 125 -10.82 4.37 -9.06
CA ILE A 125 -11.24 3.48 -10.15
C ILE A 125 -10.99 2.01 -9.77
N SER A 126 -9.85 1.71 -9.14
CA SER A 126 -9.54 0.36 -8.65
C SER A 126 -10.57 -0.11 -7.62
N LEU A 127 -10.94 0.75 -6.67
CA LEU A 127 -11.91 0.42 -5.64
C LEU A 127 -13.30 0.23 -6.24
N ALA A 128 -13.72 1.11 -7.15
CA ALA A 128 -14.99 0.98 -7.86
C ALA A 128 -15.07 -0.34 -8.64
N LEU A 129 -13.98 -0.73 -9.33
CA LEU A 129 -13.93 -2.00 -10.05
C LEU A 129 -13.99 -3.20 -9.10
N CYS A 130 -13.26 -3.16 -7.98
CA CYS A 130 -13.30 -4.22 -6.98
C CYS A 130 -14.72 -4.40 -6.41
N ILE A 131 -15.42 -3.32 -6.11
CA ILE A 131 -16.82 -3.34 -5.64
C ILE A 131 -17.75 -3.91 -6.72
N ALA A 132 -17.55 -3.52 -7.99
CA ALA A 132 -18.35 -4.01 -9.10
C ALA A 132 -18.16 -5.53 -9.30
N ILE A 133 -16.92 -6.02 -9.30
CA ILE A 133 -16.61 -7.45 -9.46
C ILE A 133 -17.13 -8.26 -8.25
N ALA A 134 -17.08 -7.70 -7.05
CA ALA A 134 -17.60 -8.35 -5.84
C ALA A 134 -19.11 -8.64 -5.90
N ARG A 135 -19.87 -7.86 -6.70
CA ARG A 135 -21.31 -8.10 -6.92
C ARG A 135 -21.60 -9.26 -7.88
N ILE A 136 -20.60 -9.73 -8.62
CA ILE A 136 -20.77 -10.84 -9.57
C ILE A 136 -20.61 -12.17 -8.82
N PRO A 137 -21.68 -13.00 -8.74
CA PRO A 137 -21.63 -14.27 -8.02
C PRO A 137 -20.55 -15.20 -8.61
N ASN A 138 -19.89 -15.97 -7.76
CA ASN A 138 -18.78 -16.91 -8.06
C ASN A 138 -17.46 -16.28 -8.55
N ILE A 139 -17.46 -15.13 -9.22
CA ILE A 139 -16.22 -14.52 -9.75
C ILE A 139 -15.47 -13.76 -8.65
N GLY A 140 -16.17 -12.94 -7.86
CA GLY A 140 -15.56 -12.20 -6.76
C GLY A 140 -14.89 -13.10 -5.72
N SER A 141 -15.52 -14.24 -5.39
CA SER A 141 -14.98 -15.18 -4.40
C SER A 141 -13.85 -16.07 -4.93
N ARG A 142 -13.84 -16.40 -6.23
CA ARG A 142 -12.82 -17.29 -6.83
C ARG A 142 -11.58 -16.55 -7.32
N ILE A 143 -11.73 -15.36 -7.90
CA ILE A 143 -10.60 -14.62 -8.50
C ILE A 143 -9.97 -13.66 -7.49
N LEU A 144 -10.81 -12.93 -6.75
CA LEU A 144 -10.36 -11.88 -5.85
C LEU A 144 -10.28 -12.33 -4.39
N TYR A 145 -10.59 -13.61 -4.12
CA TYR A 145 -10.64 -14.20 -2.77
C TYR A 145 -11.48 -13.39 -1.77
N LEU A 146 -12.51 -12.69 -2.25
CA LEU A 146 -13.45 -11.94 -1.43
C LEU A 146 -14.43 -12.94 -0.79
N LYS A 147 -14.39 -13.08 0.53
CA LYS A 147 -15.29 -13.93 1.32
C LYS A 147 -16.37 -13.12 2.03
#